data_AF-A0A6M0CF92-F1
#
_entry.id   AF-A0A6M0CF92-F1
#
_cell.length_a   1.000
_cell.length_b   1.000
_cell.length_c   1.000
_cell.angle_alpha   90.00
_cell.angle_beta   90.00
_cell.angle_gamma   90.00
#
_symmetry.space_group_name_H-M   'P 1'
#
loop_
_entity.id
_entity.type
_entity.pdbx_description
1 polymer ?
#
loop_
_entity_poly.entity_id
_entity_poly.type
_entity_poly.pdbx_seq_one_letter_code
_entity_poly.pdbx_strand_id
1 'polypeptide(L)'
;MIKSVIVKIKGDCEQGFSAELRSGKKGEASTKVIEGSFPPSSELPQKQQNWQSNYRKYGGMGSSTRTLKAKKAQVTHVSLDDSAEELGFSVNDWLNSAHPQYRRFRDKLVGELQGEGKISLVIQTDDLTLWRLPWQLWDVLEDNKVEVSICPCEYEKAETVPITKPKNRVRILVIIGDSRGINTKKDLKL
;
A
#
# COMPACT_ATOMS: atom_id res chain seq x y z
N MET A 1 2.25 13.25 19.63
CA MET A 1 2.72 13.95 18.41
C MET A 1 3.06 12.88 17.38
N ILE A 2 2.69 13.04 16.10
CA ILE A 2 2.92 12.02 15.06
C ILE A 2 4.11 12.46 14.21
N LYS A 3 5.11 11.58 14.07
CA LYS A 3 6.25 11.80 13.16
C LYS A 3 5.81 11.51 11.73
N SER A 4 6.18 12.37 10.79
CA SER A 4 5.89 12.19 9.36
C SER A 4 7.18 11.91 8.62
N VAL A 5 7.20 10.80 7.88
CA VAL A 5 8.30 10.37 7.03
C VAL A 5 7.73 10.26 5.61
N ILE A 6 8.24 11.04 4.68
CA ILE A 6 7.80 11.04 3.28
C ILE A 6 8.95 10.51 2.43
N VAL A 7 8.69 9.48 1.64
CA VAL A 7 9.65 8.93 0.68
C VAL A 7 9.11 9.21 -0.70
N LYS A 8 9.70 10.17 -1.40
CA LYS A 8 9.37 10.49 -2.79
C LYS A 8 10.18 9.60 -3.72
N ILE A 9 9.51 8.84 -4.57
CA ILE A 9 10.11 7.86 -5.47
C ILE A 9 9.73 8.19 -6.91
N LYS A 10 10.73 8.36 -7.78
CA LYS A 10 10.56 8.64 -9.21
C LYS A 10 11.45 7.73 -10.05
N GLY A 11 10.91 7.15 -11.10
CA GLY A 11 11.62 6.22 -11.98
C GLY A 11 10.73 5.03 -12.33
N ASP A 12 11.36 3.93 -12.71
CA ASP A 12 10.68 2.71 -13.12
C ASP A 12 11.46 1.45 -12.68
N CYS A 13 10.81 0.29 -12.81
CA CYS A 13 11.37 -0.99 -12.39
C CYS A 13 12.59 -1.45 -13.21
N GLU A 14 12.80 -0.94 -14.43
CA GLU A 14 13.90 -1.35 -15.31
C GLU A 14 15.18 -0.55 -15.05
N GLN A 15 15.05 0.78 -14.90
CA GLN A 15 16.17 1.70 -14.68
C GLN A 15 16.45 1.95 -13.19
N GLY A 16 15.52 1.57 -12.31
CA GLY A 16 15.54 1.87 -10.89
C GLY A 16 14.85 3.21 -10.58
N PHE A 17 14.90 3.61 -9.31
CA PHE A 17 14.19 4.81 -8.86
C PHE A 17 15.12 5.79 -8.14
N SER A 18 15.00 7.07 -8.45
CA SER A 18 15.48 8.15 -7.60
C SER A 18 14.56 8.31 -6.39
N ALA A 19 15.15 8.51 -5.22
CA ALA A 19 14.47 8.62 -3.95
C ALA A 19 14.84 9.91 -3.21
N GLU A 20 13.86 10.54 -2.57
CA GLU A 20 14.06 11.64 -1.66
C GLU A 20 13.30 11.37 -0.35
N LEU A 21 14.04 11.31 0.75
CA LEU A 21 13.51 11.11 2.10
C LEU A 21 13.35 12.47 2.79
N ARG A 22 12.13 12.76 3.23
CA ARG A 22 11.80 13.93 4.05
C ARG A 22 11.29 13.48 5.41
N SER A 23 11.87 13.98 6.49
CA SER A 23 11.38 13.72 7.86
C SER A 23 11.00 15.02 8.58
N GLY A 24 9.95 14.96 9.39
CA GLY A 24 9.44 16.09 10.16
C GLY A 24 8.27 15.73 11.06
N LYS A 25 7.62 16.72 11.65
CA LYS A 25 6.35 16.54 12.36
C LYS A 25 5.18 16.63 11.40
N LYS A 26 4.13 15.83 11.63
CA LYS A 26 2.93 15.85 10.79
C LYS A 26 2.32 17.27 10.77
N GLY A 27 2.29 17.90 9.60
CA GLY A 27 1.74 19.25 9.39
C GLY A 27 2.75 20.40 9.44
N GLU A 28 4.03 20.13 9.74
CA GLU A 28 5.12 21.12 9.71
C GLU A 28 6.02 20.90 8.49
N ALA A 29 6.81 21.92 8.13
CA ALA A 29 7.80 21.81 7.06
C ALA A 29 8.85 20.74 7.42
N SER A 30 9.27 19.96 6.41
CA SER A 30 10.29 18.93 6.60
C SER A 30 11.59 19.52 7.11
N THR A 31 12.16 18.91 8.14
CA THR A 31 13.40 19.37 8.79
C THR A 31 14.64 18.79 8.13
N LYS A 32 14.51 17.66 7.43
CA LYS A 32 15.61 16.98 6.76
C LYS A 32 15.18 16.48 5.38
N VAL A 33 16.07 16.62 4.41
CA VAL A 33 15.93 16.10 3.05
C VAL A 33 17.18 15.28 2.73
N ILE A 34 17.00 14.04 2.27
CA ILE A 34 18.09 13.12 1.97
C ILE A 34 17.80 12.45 0.62
N GLU A 35 18.73 12.57 -0.32
CA GLU A 35 18.65 11.92 -1.61
C GLU A 35 19.19 10.48 -1.56
N GLY A 36 18.66 9.62 -2.43
CA GLY A 36 19.09 8.25 -2.61
C GLY A 36 18.50 7.63 -3.87
N SER A 37 18.65 6.32 -3.99
CA SER A 37 18.06 5.55 -5.09
C SER A 37 17.63 4.16 -4.63
N PHE A 38 16.50 3.68 -5.16
CA PHE A 38 16.12 2.27 -5.05
C PHE A 38 16.71 1.50 -6.25
N PRO A 39 17.16 0.25 -6.03
CA PRO A 39 17.68 -0.57 -7.11
C PRO A 39 16.56 -0.93 -8.11
N PRO A 40 16.91 -1.22 -9.38
CA PRO A 40 15.97 -1.79 -10.32
C PRO A 40 15.46 -3.16 -9.82
N SER A 41 14.23 -3.50 -10.22
CA SER A 41 13.64 -4.80 -9.93
C SER A 41 12.66 -5.16 -11.03
N SER A 42 13.16 -5.87 -12.05
CA SER A 42 12.36 -6.36 -13.16
C SER A 42 11.40 -7.49 -12.75
N GLU A 43 11.68 -8.17 -11.64
CA GLU A 43 10.87 -9.29 -11.15
C GLU A 43 9.60 -8.85 -10.45
N LEU A 44 9.63 -7.72 -9.72
CA LEU A 44 8.51 -7.23 -8.91
C LEU A 44 7.20 -7.06 -9.70
N PRO A 45 7.18 -6.40 -10.88
CA PRO A 45 5.97 -6.29 -11.70
C PRO A 45 5.39 -7.66 -12.07
N GLN A 46 6.26 -8.63 -12.39
CA GLN A 46 5.83 -9.96 -12.81
C GLN A 46 5.23 -10.75 -11.65
N LYS A 47 5.87 -10.73 -10.46
CA LYS A 47 5.33 -11.37 -9.25
C LYS A 47 4.00 -10.75 -8.84
N GLN A 48 3.90 -9.43 -8.91
CA GLN A 48 2.67 -8.71 -8.60
C GLN A 48 1.54 -9.07 -9.58
N GLN A 49 1.83 -9.14 -10.89
CA GLN A 49 0.86 -9.57 -11.89
C GLN A 49 0.42 -11.03 -11.67
N ASN A 50 1.36 -11.92 -11.32
CA ASN A 50 1.07 -13.32 -11.03
C ASN A 50 0.09 -13.44 -9.84
N TRP A 51 0.42 -12.80 -8.72
CA TRP A 51 -0.46 -12.76 -7.55
C TRP A 51 -1.83 -12.17 -7.88
N GLN A 52 -1.91 -11.02 -8.58
CA GLN A 52 -3.18 -10.40 -8.97
C GLN A 52 -4.02 -11.31 -9.88
N SER A 53 -3.37 -11.98 -10.83
CA SER A 53 -4.02 -12.91 -11.74
C SER A 53 -4.60 -14.10 -10.97
N ASN A 54 -3.81 -14.72 -10.08
CA ASN A 54 -4.25 -15.83 -9.25
C ASN A 54 -5.39 -15.39 -8.32
N TYR A 55 -5.24 -14.26 -7.63
CA TYR A 55 -6.28 -13.70 -6.77
C TYR A 55 -7.59 -13.47 -7.52
N ARG A 56 -7.54 -12.88 -8.72
CA ARG A 56 -8.76 -12.66 -9.53
C ARG A 56 -9.35 -13.97 -10.03
N LYS A 57 -8.51 -14.89 -10.51
CA LYS A 57 -8.94 -16.16 -11.09
C LYS A 57 -9.55 -17.11 -10.06
N TYR A 58 -8.96 -17.21 -8.89
CA TYR A 58 -9.33 -18.20 -7.87
C TYR A 58 -10.06 -17.61 -6.66
N GLY A 59 -9.84 -16.33 -6.35
CA GLY A 59 -10.57 -15.59 -5.30
C GLY A 59 -11.99 -15.15 -5.69
N GLY A 60 -12.53 -15.68 -6.80
CA GLY A 60 -13.93 -15.46 -7.21
C GLY A 60 -14.21 -14.10 -7.87
N MET A 61 -13.18 -13.32 -8.22
CA MET A 61 -13.35 -11.95 -8.75
C MET A 61 -13.29 -11.87 -10.29
N GLY A 62 -12.85 -12.92 -10.96
CA GLY A 62 -12.65 -12.98 -12.43
C GLY A 62 -13.85 -13.48 -13.24
N SER A 63 -14.99 -13.82 -12.61
CA SER A 63 -16.19 -14.22 -13.34
C SER A 63 -17.22 -13.09 -13.32
N SER A 64 -17.66 -12.66 -14.50
CA SER A 64 -18.80 -11.73 -14.69
C SER A 64 -20.10 -12.22 -14.03
N THR A 65 -20.11 -13.47 -13.57
CA THR A 65 -21.14 -14.06 -12.75
C THR A 65 -20.55 -14.30 -11.35
N ARG A 66 -20.77 -13.36 -10.43
CA ARG A 66 -20.65 -13.63 -8.99
C ARG A 66 -21.71 -14.66 -8.62
N THR A 67 -21.40 -15.93 -8.83
CA THR A 67 -22.24 -17.06 -8.45
C THR A 67 -21.52 -17.82 -7.36
N LEU A 68 -22.15 -17.96 -6.19
CA LEU A 68 -21.73 -18.78 -5.05
C LEU A 68 -21.81 -20.29 -5.35
N LYS A 69 -21.62 -20.69 -6.61
CA LYS A 69 -21.62 -22.08 -7.05
C LYS A 69 -20.22 -22.39 -7.58
N ALA A 70 -19.47 -23.21 -6.85
CA ALA A 70 -18.20 -23.74 -7.32
C ALA A 70 -18.41 -24.44 -8.67
N LYS A 71 -17.64 -24.06 -9.69
CA LYS A 71 -17.67 -24.77 -10.98
C LYS A 71 -16.99 -26.13 -10.78
N LYS A 72 -17.60 -27.22 -11.26
CA LYS A 72 -17.08 -28.60 -11.12
C LYS A 72 -15.66 -28.82 -11.68
N ALA A 73 -15.16 -27.92 -12.52
CA ALA A 73 -13.82 -27.96 -13.13
C ALA A 73 -12.88 -26.86 -12.59
N GLN A 74 -13.21 -26.23 -11.46
CA GLN A 74 -12.32 -25.26 -10.83
C GLN A 74 -11.08 -25.99 -10.32
N VAL A 75 -9.90 -25.58 -10.79
CA VAL A 75 -8.63 -26.06 -10.22
C VAL A 75 -8.61 -25.64 -8.75
N THR A 76 -8.66 -26.62 -7.85
CA THR A 76 -8.68 -26.44 -6.39
C THR A 76 -7.29 -26.35 -5.78
N HIS A 77 -6.26 -26.74 -6.53
CA HIS A 77 -4.85 -26.67 -6.13
C HIS A 77 -4.15 -25.48 -6.79
N VAL A 78 -4.63 -24.28 -6.52
CA VAL A 78 -3.78 -23.09 -6.66
C VAL A 78 -3.64 -22.49 -5.28
N SER A 79 -2.42 -22.56 -4.76
CA SER A 79 -2.09 -21.87 -3.52
C SER A 79 -2.02 -20.38 -3.81
N LEU A 80 -3.12 -19.70 -3.52
CA LEU A 80 -3.16 -18.23 -3.49
C LEU A 80 -2.10 -17.70 -2.52
N ASP A 81 -1.89 -18.44 -1.44
CA ASP A 81 -0.93 -18.16 -0.38
C ASP A 81 0.50 -18.16 -0.93
N ASP A 82 0.91 -19.15 -1.74
CA ASP A 82 2.27 -19.22 -2.30
C ASP A 82 2.62 -17.98 -3.14
N SER A 83 1.70 -17.52 -4.00
CA SER A 83 1.95 -16.33 -4.83
C SER A 83 1.93 -15.03 -4.05
N ALA A 84 1.20 -14.98 -2.93
CA ALA A 84 1.18 -13.83 -2.02
C ALA A 84 2.45 -13.78 -1.18
N GLU A 85 2.88 -14.92 -0.65
CA GLU A 85 4.15 -15.09 0.07
C GLU A 85 5.34 -14.77 -0.83
N GLU A 86 5.36 -15.26 -2.06
CA GLU A 86 6.41 -14.95 -3.04
C GLU A 86 6.49 -13.44 -3.32
N LEU A 87 5.35 -12.76 -3.51
CA LEU A 87 5.33 -11.30 -3.66
C LEU A 87 5.84 -10.60 -2.40
N GLY A 88 5.41 -11.04 -1.21
CA GLY A 88 5.87 -10.49 0.06
C GLY A 88 7.39 -10.64 0.26
N PHE A 89 7.95 -11.80 -0.12
CA PHE A 89 9.38 -12.06 -0.11
C PHE A 89 10.11 -11.15 -1.10
N SER A 90 9.67 -11.07 -2.36
CA SER A 90 10.31 -10.20 -3.36
C SER A 90 10.26 -8.72 -2.98
N VAL A 91 9.19 -8.28 -2.31
CA VAL A 91 9.08 -6.90 -1.79
C VAL A 91 10.11 -6.67 -0.69
N ASN A 92 10.22 -7.59 0.28
CA ASN A 92 11.21 -7.47 1.35
C ASN A 92 12.65 -7.56 0.82
N ASP A 93 12.93 -8.47 -0.11
CA ASP A 93 14.25 -8.59 -0.74
C ASP A 93 14.65 -7.28 -1.44
N TRP A 94 13.73 -6.69 -2.19
CA TRP A 94 13.95 -5.39 -2.83
C TRP A 94 14.15 -4.25 -1.82
N LEU A 95 13.27 -4.14 -0.82
CA LEU A 95 13.34 -3.10 0.22
C LEU A 95 14.54 -3.29 1.17
N ASN A 96 15.10 -4.49 1.26
CA ASN A 96 16.27 -4.77 2.07
C ASN A 96 17.55 -4.97 1.23
N SER A 97 17.49 -4.67 -0.07
CA SER A 97 18.58 -4.88 -1.01
C SER A 97 19.93 -4.35 -0.50
N ALA A 98 20.96 -5.17 -0.66
CA ALA A 98 22.32 -4.84 -0.27
C ALA A 98 23.04 -3.90 -1.25
N HIS A 99 22.35 -3.39 -2.29
CA HIS A 99 22.93 -2.51 -3.29
C HIS A 99 23.60 -1.28 -2.63
N PRO A 100 24.89 -1.00 -2.86
CA PRO A 100 25.65 -0.02 -2.07
C PRO A 100 25.05 1.39 -2.04
N GLN A 101 24.46 1.82 -3.17
CA GLN A 101 23.81 3.13 -3.28
C GLN A 101 22.48 3.19 -2.50
N TYR A 102 21.73 2.09 -2.46
CA TYR A 102 20.47 2.01 -1.73
C TYR A 102 20.70 1.79 -0.24
N ARG A 103 21.66 0.94 0.15
CA ARG A 103 21.93 0.59 1.55
C ARG A 103 22.08 1.83 2.45
N ARG A 104 22.82 2.85 1.99
CA ARG A 104 22.99 4.10 2.74
C ARG A 104 21.68 4.87 2.92
N PHE A 105 20.82 4.86 1.90
CA PHE A 105 19.51 5.50 1.96
C PHE A 105 18.56 4.71 2.86
N ARG A 106 18.52 3.38 2.69
CA ARG A 106 17.77 2.44 3.52
C ARG A 106 18.11 2.61 4.99
N ASP A 107 19.38 2.59 5.38
CA ASP A 107 19.79 2.69 6.79
C ASP A 107 19.29 4.00 7.44
N LYS A 108 19.27 5.10 6.68
CA LYS A 108 18.69 6.37 7.13
C LYS A 108 17.17 6.33 7.22
N LEU A 109 16.51 5.75 6.23
CA LEU A 109 15.05 5.56 6.24
C LEU A 109 14.62 4.70 7.43
N VAL A 110 15.28 3.56 7.65
CA VAL A 110 15.06 2.71 8.83
C VAL A 110 15.28 3.53 10.10
N GLY A 111 16.39 4.27 10.21
CA GLY A 111 16.64 5.14 11.37
C GLY A 111 15.54 6.18 11.63
N GLU A 112 14.89 6.70 10.58
CA GLU A 112 13.75 7.61 10.72
C GLU A 112 12.44 6.89 11.08
N LEU A 113 12.33 5.59 10.77
CA LEU A 113 11.19 4.73 11.12
C LEU A 113 11.33 4.06 12.49
N GLN A 114 12.53 4.11 13.09
CA GLN A 114 12.77 3.68 14.46
C GLN A 114 12.47 4.81 15.45
N GLY A 115 11.76 4.48 16.53
CA GLY A 115 11.55 5.39 17.65
C GLY A 115 10.20 5.22 18.34
N GLU A 116 10.06 5.82 19.52
CA GLU A 116 8.83 5.76 20.29
C GLU A 116 7.76 6.68 19.70
N GLY A 117 6.57 6.13 19.43
CA GLY A 117 5.39 6.88 19.05
C GLY A 117 4.68 6.37 17.80
N LYS A 118 3.77 7.19 17.27
CA LYS A 118 3.07 6.92 16.01
C LYS A 118 3.83 7.58 14.88
N ILE A 119 4.15 6.80 13.85
CA ILE A 119 4.87 7.27 12.67
C ILE A 119 3.92 7.13 11.47
N SER A 120 3.90 8.13 10.60
CA SER A 120 3.19 8.10 9.33
C SER A 120 4.22 8.07 8.21
N LEU A 121 4.30 6.95 7.50
CA LEU A 121 5.14 6.75 6.34
C LEU A 121 4.31 7.02 5.08
N VAL A 122 4.67 8.04 4.33
CA VAL A 122 4.01 8.42 3.08
C VAL A 122 4.92 8.07 1.91
N ILE A 123 4.49 7.15 1.07
CA ILE A 123 5.13 6.83 -0.19
C ILE A 123 4.56 7.76 -1.25
N GLN A 124 5.39 8.69 -1.72
CA GLN A 124 5.02 9.67 -2.74
C GLN A 124 5.56 9.22 -4.09
N THR A 125 4.71 8.79 -5.02
CA THR A 125 5.15 8.31 -6.33
C THR A 125 4.02 8.40 -7.34
N ASP A 126 4.35 8.47 -8.63
CA ASP A 126 3.37 8.37 -9.72
C ASP A 126 3.36 6.97 -10.36
N ASP A 127 4.26 6.08 -9.92
CA ASP A 127 4.35 4.72 -10.44
C ASP A 127 3.24 3.83 -9.83
N LEU A 128 2.37 3.31 -10.69
CA LEU A 128 1.23 2.49 -10.29
C LEU A 128 1.62 1.10 -9.78
N THR A 129 2.81 0.59 -10.13
CA THR A 129 3.33 -0.68 -9.62
C THR A 129 3.64 -0.52 -8.13
N LEU A 130 4.35 0.55 -7.78
CA LEU A 130 4.67 0.94 -6.42
C LEU A 130 3.41 1.22 -5.59
N TRP A 131 2.38 1.84 -6.18
CA TRP A 131 1.09 2.06 -5.47
C TRP A 131 0.42 0.76 -5.00
N ARG A 132 0.67 -0.33 -5.73
CA ARG A 132 0.05 -1.62 -5.50
C ARG A 132 0.94 -2.56 -4.69
N LEU A 133 2.14 -2.14 -4.32
CA LEU A 133 3.00 -2.95 -3.47
C LEU A 133 2.44 -3.02 -2.04
N PRO A 134 2.55 -4.18 -1.38
CA PRO A 134 2.14 -4.34 0.01
C PRO A 134 3.19 -3.77 0.96
N TRP A 135 3.37 -2.44 0.96
CA TRP A 135 4.40 -1.74 1.76
C TRP A 135 4.33 -2.05 3.26
N GLN A 136 3.13 -2.32 3.78
CA GLN A 136 2.93 -2.74 5.17
C GLN A 136 3.58 -4.08 5.53
N LEU A 137 3.95 -4.90 4.54
CA LEU A 137 4.65 -6.18 4.76
C LEU A 137 6.16 -6.01 4.88
N TRP A 138 6.68 -4.77 4.82
CA TRP A 138 8.09 -4.53 5.05
C TRP A 138 8.45 -4.87 6.50
N ASP A 139 9.33 -5.84 6.67
CA ASP A 139 9.78 -6.39 7.96
C ASP A 139 10.26 -5.32 8.96
N VAL A 140 10.91 -4.26 8.49
CA VAL A 140 11.34 -3.12 9.33
C VAL A 140 10.18 -2.43 10.06
N LEU A 141 8.95 -2.54 9.53
CA LEU A 141 7.77 -1.92 10.10
C LEU A 141 7.08 -2.79 11.17
N GLU A 142 7.43 -4.08 11.29
CA GLU A 142 6.69 -5.06 12.10
C GLU A 142 6.63 -4.67 13.59
N ASP A 143 7.75 -4.18 14.14
CA ASP A 143 7.86 -3.79 15.55
C ASP A 143 7.35 -2.37 15.84
N ASN A 144 7.09 -1.57 14.81
CA ASN A 144 6.79 -0.15 14.93
C ASN A 144 5.33 0.17 14.58
N LYS A 145 4.71 1.12 15.29
CA LYS A 145 3.35 1.60 14.97
C LYS A 145 3.40 2.59 13.81
N VAL A 146 3.64 2.07 12.61
CA VAL A 146 3.74 2.83 11.36
C VAL A 146 2.44 2.75 10.57
N GLU A 147 1.86 3.90 10.27
CA GLU A 147 0.77 4.04 9.31
C GLU A 147 1.36 4.31 7.93
N VAL A 148 1.17 3.38 6.99
CA VAL A 148 1.60 3.55 5.61
C VAL A 148 0.50 4.22 4.79
N SER A 149 0.86 5.23 3.99
CA SER A 149 -0.03 5.93 3.08
C SER A 149 0.68 6.17 1.75
N ILE A 150 -0.09 6.35 0.68
CA ILE A 150 0.45 6.55 -0.68
C ILE A 150 -0.18 7.81 -1.27
N CYS A 151 0.60 8.61 -1.97
CA CYS A 151 0.12 9.80 -2.68
C CYS A 151 0.88 10.07 -3.98
N PRO A 152 0.29 10.81 -4.93
CA PRO A 152 1.00 11.25 -6.14
C PRO A 152 2.10 12.28 -5.83
N CYS A 153 3.07 12.42 -6.73
CA CYS A 153 4.13 13.44 -6.61
C CYS A 153 3.57 14.86 -6.66
N GLU A 154 2.51 15.05 -7.42
CA GLU A 154 1.82 16.31 -7.59
C GLU A 154 0.45 16.21 -6.93
N TYR A 155 0.23 17.04 -5.92
CA TYR A 155 -1.05 17.16 -5.25
C TYR A 155 -1.23 18.60 -4.81
N GLU A 156 -2.48 19.04 -4.83
CA GLU A 156 -2.88 20.28 -4.19
C GLU A 156 -3.44 19.95 -2.82
N LYS A 157 -3.08 20.75 -1.83
CA LYS A 157 -3.73 20.68 -0.53
C LYS A 157 -5.17 21.11 -0.75
N ALA A 158 -6.11 20.18 -0.56
CA ALA A 158 -7.52 20.53 -0.56
C ALA A 158 -7.74 21.67 0.43
N GLU A 159 -8.43 22.73 -0.02
CA GLU A 159 -8.87 23.77 0.88
C GLU A 159 -9.64 23.10 2.01
N THR A 160 -9.23 23.39 3.25
CA THR A 160 -9.96 22.91 4.41
C THR A 160 -11.30 23.63 4.39
N VAL A 161 -12.31 23.01 3.76
CA VAL A 161 -13.68 23.50 3.86
C VAL A 161 -13.99 23.49 5.35
N PRO A 162 -14.24 24.67 5.97
CA PRO A 162 -14.60 24.70 7.37
C PRO A 162 -15.78 23.76 7.52
N ILE A 163 -15.69 22.79 8.44
CA ILE A 163 -16.82 21.94 8.78
C ILE A 163 -17.93 22.91 9.22
N THR A 164 -18.83 23.23 8.29
CA THR A 164 -20.02 24.00 8.57
C THR A 164 -20.75 23.22 9.64
N LYS A 165 -20.89 23.84 10.82
CA LYS A 165 -21.49 23.36 12.09
C LYS A 165 -21.80 21.86 12.13
N PRO A 166 -21.24 21.08 13.08
CA PRO A 166 -21.44 19.63 13.14
C PRO A 166 -22.91 19.31 12.89
N LYS A 167 -23.19 18.64 11.76
CA LYS A 167 -24.57 18.33 11.38
C LYS A 167 -25.16 17.54 12.54
N ASN A 168 -26.27 17.99 13.08
CA ASN A 168 -26.95 17.32 14.20
C ASN A 168 -27.45 15.90 13.84
N ARG A 169 -27.25 15.48 12.59
CA ARG A 169 -27.59 14.18 12.05
C ARG A 169 -26.42 13.64 11.22
N VAL A 170 -25.87 12.51 11.67
CA VAL A 170 -24.85 11.76 10.92
C VAL A 170 -25.50 11.15 9.67
N ARG A 171 -24.81 11.22 8.52
CA ARG A 171 -25.21 10.49 7.31
C ARG A 171 -24.32 9.25 7.22
N ILE A 172 -24.92 8.07 7.25
CA ILE A 172 -24.23 6.79 7.09
C ILE A 172 -24.50 6.29 5.67
N LEU A 173 -23.44 6.02 4.89
CA LEU A 173 -23.55 5.33 3.61
C LEU A 173 -23.49 3.83 3.88
N VAL A 174 -24.57 3.10 3.58
CA VAL A 174 -24.61 1.64 3.67
C VAL A 174 -24.48 1.08 2.26
N ILE A 175 -23.43 0.30 2.01
CA ILE A 175 -23.25 -0.43 0.76
C ILE A 175 -23.66 -1.87 1.04
N ILE A 176 -24.76 -2.30 0.43
CA ILE A 176 -25.30 -3.65 0.61
C ILE A 176 -24.99 -4.46 -0.64
N GLY A 177 -24.46 -5.65 -0.40
CA GLY A 177 -24.16 -6.61 -1.46
C GLY A 177 -25.41 -7.12 -2.18
N ASP A 178 -25.16 -8.02 -3.11
CA ASP A 178 -26.20 -8.69 -3.88
C ASP A 178 -27.18 -9.47 -2.97
N SER A 179 -28.48 -9.29 -3.18
CA SER A 179 -29.53 -9.95 -2.39
C SER A 179 -29.90 -11.35 -2.88
N ARG A 180 -29.20 -11.89 -3.89
CA ARG A 180 -29.46 -13.26 -4.38
C ARG A 180 -29.13 -14.31 -3.30
N GLY A 181 -30.18 -14.88 -2.72
CA GLY A 181 -30.09 -15.99 -1.76
C GLY A 181 -29.93 -15.56 -0.29
N ILE A 182 -29.94 -14.26 0.01
CA ILE A 182 -29.88 -13.73 1.37
C ILE A 182 -30.87 -12.58 1.56
N ASN A 183 -31.40 -12.39 2.77
CA ASN A 183 -32.32 -11.29 3.07
C ASN A 183 -31.56 -10.06 3.57
N THR A 184 -31.16 -9.20 2.65
CA THR A 184 -30.44 -7.95 2.93
C THR A 184 -31.29 -6.87 3.62
N LYS A 185 -32.61 -7.05 3.74
CA LYS A 185 -33.48 -6.09 4.43
C LYS A 185 -33.27 -6.08 5.94
N LYS A 186 -32.70 -7.15 6.52
CA LYS A 186 -32.32 -7.15 7.94
C LYS A 186 -31.17 -6.18 8.20
N ASP A 187 -30.21 -6.11 7.29
CA ASP A 187 -29.00 -5.26 7.41
C ASP A 187 -29.32 -3.76 7.26
N LEU A 188 -30.49 -3.44 6.68
CA LEU A 188 -31.03 -2.07 6.57
C LEU A 188 -31.80 -1.60 7.81
N LYS A 189 -32.12 -2.49 8.74
CA LYS A 189 -32.77 -2.12 10.00
C LYS A 189 -31.70 -1.68 10.99
N LEU A 190 -31.40 -0.39 10.97
CA LEU A 190 -30.65 0.32 12.01
C LEU A 190 -31.50 0.48 13.27
#